data_AF-A0A5K0WDG8-F1
#
_entry.id   AF-A0A5K0WDG8-F1
#
_cell.length_a   1.000
_cell.length_b   1.000
_cell.length_c   1.000
_cell.angle_alpha   90.00
_cell.angle_beta   90.00
_cell.angle_gamma   90.00
#
_symmetry.space_group_name_H-M   'P 1'
#
loop_
_entity.id
_entity.type
_entity.pdbx_description
1 polymer ?
#
loop_
_entity_poly.entity_id
_entity_poly.type
_entity_poly.pdbx_seq_one_letter_code
_entity_poly.pdbx_strand_id
1 'polypeptide(L)'
;VSVGRKPVTGLRLCLEGSKQNRLSIHLQHLASLPKILQPHWDTHVAIGAPKWQGPEEQDSRWFEPVKWKNFSHVSTAPIEHTESCIGDLSGVHIVTGAQLGVWDFGAKSVLFLKLLFSRVPGCTIRRSVWDHNPRTACQRLVDASSSSSTSSTDLTRKVEDKKPEAASLQAGKFNKIVDLTEMTKGPQDVPGHWLVTGAKLGVDKGKIVLRVKYSLLNY
;
A
#
# COMPACT_ATOMS: atom_id res chain seq x y z
N VAL A 1 6.26 -9.62 5.47
CA VAL A 1 7.51 -9.19 4.80
C VAL A 1 8.09 -8.01 5.57
N SER A 2 9.42 -7.98 5.75
CA SER A 2 10.15 -6.88 6.41
C SER A 2 11.37 -6.53 5.57
N VAL A 3 11.70 -5.24 5.49
CA VAL A 3 12.83 -4.73 4.68
C VAL A 3 14.02 -4.28 5.54
N GLY A 4 13.98 -4.57 6.86
CA GLY A 4 15.04 -4.19 7.79
C GLY A 4 15.17 -2.66 7.92
N ARG A 5 16.40 -2.15 7.95
CA ARG A 5 16.69 -0.70 8.01
C ARG A 5 16.57 0.00 6.65
N LYS A 6 15.57 -0.36 5.83
CA LYS A 6 15.29 0.34 4.58
C LYS A 6 13.96 1.11 4.71
N PRO A 7 13.98 2.45 4.64
CA PRO A 7 12.75 3.23 4.72
C PRO A 7 11.79 2.89 3.58
N VAL A 8 10.53 2.64 3.93
CA VAL A 8 9.47 2.31 2.98
C VAL A 8 8.85 3.58 2.40
N THR A 9 8.70 3.61 1.09
CA THR A 9 8.15 4.73 0.30
C THR A 9 6.86 4.36 -0.44
N GLY A 10 6.44 3.10 -0.37
CA GLY A 10 5.23 2.64 -1.03
C GLY A 10 4.79 1.26 -0.55
N LEU A 11 3.49 1.01 -0.68
CA LEU A 11 2.88 -0.29 -0.39
C LEU A 11 1.88 -0.62 -1.50
N ARG A 12 1.76 -1.89 -1.86
CA ARG A 12 0.73 -2.36 -2.80
C ARG A 12 0.25 -3.75 -2.47
N LEU A 13 -1.00 -4.02 -2.86
CA LEU A 13 -1.56 -5.37 -2.86
C LEU A 13 -1.22 -6.05 -4.19
N CYS A 14 -0.93 -7.34 -4.11
CA CYS A 14 -0.66 -8.18 -5.26
C CYS A 14 -1.50 -9.45 -5.17
N LEU A 15 -1.78 -10.05 -6.33
CA LEU A 15 -2.32 -11.40 -6.41
C LEU A 15 -1.22 -12.34 -6.89
N GLU A 16 -0.99 -13.40 -6.12
CA GLU A 16 0.05 -14.40 -6.36
C GLU A 16 -0.55 -15.78 -6.62
N GLY A 17 0.31 -16.69 -7.07
CA GLY A 17 -0.02 -18.08 -7.38
C GLY A 17 -0.45 -18.27 -8.84
N SER A 18 -0.46 -19.53 -9.27
CA SER A 18 -0.84 -19.93 -10.63
C SER A 18 -2.28 -19.54 -10.99
N LYS A 19 -3.14 -19.40 -9.98
CA LYS A 19 -4.55 -18.97 -10.13
C LYS A 19 -4.80 -17.50 -9.77
N GLN A 20 -3.76 -16.75 -9.41
CA GLN A 20 -3.88 -15.34 -8.99
C GLN A 20 -4.96 -15.12 -7.91
N ASN A 21 -5.00 -16.04 -6.94
CA ASN A 21 -6.04 -16.09 -5.91
C ASN A 21 -5.48 -15.96 -4.48
N ARG A 22 -4.17 -15.71 -4.36
CA ARG A 22 -3.50 -15.47 -3.08
C ARG A 22 -3.19 -13.98 -2.95
N LEU A 23 -3.82 -13.32 -1.99
CA LEU A 23 -3.53 -11.92 -1.71
C LEU A 23 -2.18 -11.80 -0.99
N SER A 24 -1.30 -10.94 -1.49
CA SER A 24 -0.03 -10.60 -0.87
C SER A 24 0.16 -9.08 -0.79
N ILE A 25 1.11 -8.64 0.03
CA ILE A 25 1.48 -7.24 0.19
C ILE A 25 2.96 -7.06 -0.16
N HIS A 26 3.24 -6.08 -1.01
CA HIS A 26 4.58 -5.71 -1.43
C HIS A 26 4.94 -4.35 -0.83
N LEU A 27 6.22 -4.20 -0.47
CA LEU A 27 6.79 -2.94 -0.02
C LEU A 27 7.75 -2.40 -1.06
N GLN A 28 7.62 -1.11 -1.35
CA GLN A 28 8.62 -0.35 -2.06
C GLN A 28 9.47 0.39 -1.02
N HIS A 29 10.78 0.28 -1.14
CA HIS A 29 11.71 0.90 -0.21
C HIS A 29 12.85 1.57 -0.98
N LEU A 30 13.54 2.49 -0.32
CA LEU A 30 14.73 3.11 -0.90
C LEU A 30 15.84 2.06 -1.08
N ALA A 31 16.48 2.07 -2.25
CA ALA A 31 17.62 1.18 -2.53
C ALA A 31 18.88 1.62 -1.78
N SER A 32 19.07 2.93 -1.64
CA SER A 32 20.15 3.57 -0.89
C SER A 32 19.60 4.55 0.15
N LEU A 33 20.35 4.76 1.23
CA LEU A 33 19.96 5.69 2.29
C LEU A 33 20.27 7.14 1.88
N PRO A 34 19.28 8.05 1.83
CA PRO A 34 19.53 9.45 1.52
C PRO A 34 20.43 10.11 2.57
N LYS A 35 21.34 11.00 2.14
CA LYS A 35 22.28 11.71 3.02
C LYS A 35 21.58 12.44 4.18
N ILE A 36 20.41 13.04 3.93
CA ILE A 36 19.62 13.75 4.94
C ILE A 36 19.14 12.83 6.08
N LEU A 37 18.94 11.54 5.80
CA LEU A 37 18.45 10.56 6.77
C LEU A 37 19.58 9.78 7.44
N GLN A 38 20.82 9.85 6.93
CA GLN A 38 21.98 9.15 7.50
C GLN A 38 22.20 9.43 9.00
N PRO A 39 22.16 10.68 9.50
CA PRO A 39 22.40 10.96 10.92
C PRO A 39 21.39 10.28 11.87
N HIS A 40 20.21 9.91 11.36
CA HIS A 40 19.09 9.38 12.13
C HIS A 40 18.80 7.90 11.87
N TRP A 41 19.40 7.29 10.84
CA TRP A 41 18.98 5.97 10.36
C TRP A 41 20.11 5.06 9.91
N ASP A 42 21.35 5.55 9.90
CA ASP A 42 22.50 4.73 9.54
C ASP A 42 22.66 3.55 10.54
N THR A 43 23.43 2.55 10.15
CA THR A 43 23.63 1.28 10.86
C THR A 43 24.09 1.48 12.31
N HIS A 44 24.88 2.52 12.56
CA HIS A 44 25.39 2.87 13.88
C HIS A 44 24.38 3.60 14.78
N VAL A 45 23.28 4.11 14.20
CA VAL A 45 22.25 4.81 14.97
C VAL A 45 21.40 3.80 15.74
N ALA A 46 21.21 4.03 17.04
CA ALA A 46 20.35 3.22 17.90
C ALA A 46 18.88 3.59 17.67
N ILE A 47 18.15 2.73 16.96
CA ILE A 47 16.72 2.91 16.63
C ILE A 47 15.77 2.03 17.45
N GLY A 48 16.32 1.23 18.38
CA GLY A 48 15.55 0.24 19.14
C GLY A 48 15.04 -0.94 18.29
N ALA A 49 14.29 -1.84 18.94
CA ALA A 49 13.69 -2.98 18.26
C ALA A 49 12.43 -2.56 17.48
N PRO A 50 12.25 -3.01 16.23
CA PRO A 50 11.05 -2.71 15.48
C PRO A 50 9.83 -3.41 16.10
N LYS A 51 8.66 -2.76 16.09
CA LYS A 51 7.44 -3.25 16.74
C LYS A 51 6.32 -3.47 15.73
N TRP A 52 5.74 -4.66 15.72
CA TRP A 52 4.53 -4.96 14.95
C TRP A 52 3.32 -4.33 15.62
N GLN A 53 2.52 -3.62 14.83
CA GLN A 53 1.24 -3.02 15.25
C GLN A 53 0.18 -3.40 14.22
N GLY A 54 -1.03 -3.65 14.71
CA GLY A 54 -2.18 -4.00 13.88
C GLY A 54 -3.48 -3.56 14.57
N PRO A 55 -4.62 -3.76 13.91
CA PRO A 55 -5.91 -3.46 14.48
C PRO A 55 -6.17 -4.30 15.73
N GLU A 56 -6.99 -3.77 16.63
CA GLU A 56 -7.49 -4.51 17.78
C GLU A 56 -8.51 -5.57 17.32
N GLU A 57 -8.31 -6.82 17.76
CA GLU A 57 -9.03 -7.98 17.24
C GLU A 57 -10.55 -7.91 17.49
N GLN A 58 -10.97 -7.26 18.57
CA GLN A 58 -12.37 -7.24 18.97
C GLN A 58 -13.15 -6.02 18.45
N ASP A 59 -12.50 -5.07 17.78
CA ASP A 59 -13.16 -3.85 17.33
C ASP A 59 -13.89 -4.05 15.99
N SER A 60 -15.03 -4.74 16.07
CA SER A 60 -15.87 -5.10 14.91
C SER A 60 -16.46 -3.89 14.16
N ARG A 61 -16.38 -2.68 14.73
CA ARG A 61 -16.86 -1.45 14.08
C ARG A 61 -16.11 -1.12 12.79
N TRP A 62 -14.91 -1.67 12.62
CA TRP A 62 -14.08 -1.47 11.43
C TRP A 62 -14.23 -2.59 10.40
N PHE A 63 -15.09 -3.58 10.62
CA PHE A 63 -15.21 -4.72 9.73
C PHE A 63 -16.18 -4.41 8.59
N GLU A 64 -15.63 -4.27 7.39
CA GLU A 64 -16.43 -4.06 6.17
C GLU A 64 -16.57 -5.39 5.41
N PRO A 65 -17.79 -5.73 4.94
CA PRO A 65 -18.01 -6.98 4.21
C PRO A 65 -17.40 -6.92 2.80
N VAL A 66 -16.87 -8.06 2.33
CA VAL A 66 -16.32 -8.21 0.98
C VAL A 66 -16.83 -9.48 0.31
N LYS A 67 -17.09 -9.41 -1.00
CA LYS A 67 -17.56 -10.56 -1.79
C LYS A 67 -16.39 -11.41 -2.29
N TRP A 68 -15.68 -12.08 -1.37
CA TRP A 68 -14.63 -13.06 -1.70
C TRP A 68 -14.87 -14.39 -0.98
N LYS A 69 -14.60 -15.50 -1.67
CA LYS A 69 -14.61 -16.86 -1.11
C LYS A 69 -13.60 -17.15 0.01
N ASN A 70 -12.49 -16.39 0.13
CA ASN A 70 -11.44 -16.70 1.12
C ASN A 70 -11.73 -16.06 2.48
N PHE A 71 -12.27 -14.85 2.48
CA PHE A 71 -12.66 -14.14 3.70
C PHE A 71 -13.89 -13.27 3.43
N SER A 72 -14.74 -13.12 4.44
CA SER A 72 -16.03 -12.44 4.30
C SER A 72 -15.97 -10.95 4.67
N HIS A 73 -14.96 -10.53 5.43
CA HIS A 73 -14.80 -9.15 5.89
C HIS A 73 -13.35 -8.67 5.78
N VAL A 74 -13.16 -7.37 5.82
CA VAL A 74 -11.87 -6.68 5.86
C VAL A 74 -11.88 -5.70 7.03
N SER A 75 -10.86 -5.74 7.88
CA SER A 75 -10.64 -4.74 8.92
C SER A 75 -10.10 -3.46 8.30
N THR A 76 -10.86 -2.38 8.43
CA THR A 76 -10.56 -1.05 7.88
C THR A 76 -9.95 -0.09 8.90
N ALA A 77 -9.61 -0.62 10.08
CA ALA A 77 -9.02 0.17 11.15
C ALA A 77 -7.68 0.77 10.68
N PRO A 78 -7.46 2.08 10.88
CA PRO A 78 -6.19 2.70 10.54
C PRO A 78 -5.07 2.18 11.42
N ILE A 79 -3.94 1.82 10.79
CA ILE A 79 -2.74 1.39 11.50
C ILE A 79 -1.70 2.50 11.36
N GLU A 80 -1.54 3.24 12.44
CA GLU A 80 -0.57 4.31 12.59
C GLU A 80 0.08 4.17 13.96
N HIS A 81 1.29 4.70 14.11
CA HIS A 81 1.90 4.82 15.42
C HIS A 81 1.52 6.15 16.06
N THR A 82 0.62 6.11 17.04
CA THR A 82 0.26 7.27 17.88
C THR A 82 1.15 7.28 19.11
N GLU A 83 1.80 8.41 19.42
CA GLU A 83 2.64 8.57 20.60
C GLU A 83 1.80 8.33 21.87
N SER A 84 1.89 7.15 22.48
CA SER A 84 1.11 6.79 23.67
C SER A 84 1.89 6.91 24.97
N CYS A 85 3.13 7.41 24.96
CA CYS A 85 3.93 7.55 26.18
C CYS A 85 4.64 8.91 26.22
N ILE A 86 4.11 9.80 27.05
CA ILE A 86 4.81 10.99 27.55
C ILE A 86 6.00 10.47 28.36
N GLY A 87 7.19 10.41 27.79
CA GLY A 87 8.38 10.08 28.57
C GLY A 87 9.61 9.58 27.80
N ASP A 88 9.45 9.11 26.56
CA ASP A 88 10.56 8.40 25.90
C ASP A 88 10.94 9.06 24.57
N LEU A 89 11.89 10.01 24.67
CA LEU A 89 12.79 10.49 23.62
C LEU A 89 12.15 10.77 22.23
N SER A 90 12.04 12.06 21.88
CA SER A 90 11.62 12.56 20.56
C SER A 90 12.05 11.69 19.37
N GLY A 91 11.10 11.24 18.54
CA GLY A 91 11.39 10.51 17.30
C GLY A 91 10.14 9.99 16.59
N VAL A 92 10.21 9.91 15.26
CA VAL A 92 9.08 9.46 14.43
C VAL A 92 9.14 7.98 14.18
N HIS A 93 8.00 7.30 14.11
CA HIS A 93 7.95 5.90 13.71
C HIS A 93 7.56 5.78 12.23
N ILE A 94 8.39 5.10 11.46
CA ILE A 94 8.14 4.83 10.04
C ILE A 94 7.92 3.33 9.83
N VAL A 95 7.23 2.98 8.75
CA VAL A 95 6.97 1.60 8.38
C VAL A 95 8.21 0.99 7.72
N THR A 96 8.58 -0.21 8.17
CA THR A 96 9.70 -1.02 7.63
C THR A 96 9.29 -2.46 7.31
N GLY A 97 8.00 -2.77 7.45
CA GLY A 97 7.46 -4.09 7.12
C GLY A 97 5.94 -4.08 7.14
N ALA A 98 5.37 -5.08 6.49
CA ALA A 98 3.93 -5.26 6.42
C ALA A 98 3.58 -6.76 6.35
N GLN A 99 2.43 -7.11 6.89
CA GLN A 99 1.91 -8.47 6.91
C GLN A 99 0.39 -8.45 6.77
N LEU A 100 -0.14 -9.35 5.96
CA LEU A 100 -1.56 -9.65 5.93
C LEU A 100 -1.83 -10.89 6.79
N GLY A 101 -2.93 -10.88 7.52
CA GLY A 101 -3.42 -12.03 8.24
C GLY A 101 -4.94 -12.14 8.14
N VAL A 102 -5.47 -13.27 8.56
CA VAL A 102 -6.92 -13.51 8.62
C VAL A 102 -7.25 -13.93 10.04
N TRP A 103 -8.21 -13.25 10.65
CA TRP A 103 -8.81 -13.66 11.92
C TRP A 103 -10.05 -14.51 11.64
N ASP A 104 -10.25 -15.52 12.47
CA ASP A 104 -11.39 -16.44 12.38
C ASP A 104 -12.34 -16.20 13.57
N PHE A 105 -13.50 -15.61 13.28
CA PHE A 105 -14.60 -15.38 14.23
C PHE A 105 -15.76 -16.32 13.90
N GLY A 106 -15.53 -17.63 14.04
CA GLY A 106 -16.53 -18.65 13.74
C GLY A 106 -16.98 -18.62 12.27
N ALA A 107 -18.16 -18.06 11.99
CA ALA A 107 -18.69 -17.94 10.63
C ALA A 107 -18.11 -16.74 9.83
N LYS A 108 -17.38 -15.83 10.49
CA LYS A 108 -16.78 -14.65 9.85
C LYS A 108 -15.26 -14.81 9.81
N SER A 109 -14.67 -14.65 8.64
CA SER A 109 -13.23 -14.52 8.47
C SER A 109 -12.90 -13.10 8.04
N VAL A 110 -11.97 -12.47 8.76
CA VAL A 110 -11.67 -11.04 8.63
C VAL A 110 -10.21 -10.87 8.20
N LEU A 111 -9.99 -10.33 7.00
CA LEU A 111 -8.66 -9.92 6.56
C LEU A 111 -8.20 -8.69 7.36
N PHE A 112 -7.01 -8.74 7.93
CA PHE A 112 -6.39 -7.60 8.61
C PHE A 112 -4.96 -7.34 8.11
N LEU A 113 -4.52 -6.10 8.30
CA LEU A 113 -3.15 -5.66 8.02
C LEU A 113 -2.39 -5.50 9.35
N LYS A 114 -1.11 -5.82 9.35
CA LYS A 114 -0.14 -5.48 10.39
C LYS A 114 1.03 -4.74 9.76
N LEU A 115 1.51 -3.71 10.42
CA LEU A 115 2.67 -2.93 10.00
C LEU A 115 3.77 -3.06 11.04
N LEU A 116 5.01 -3.16 10.56
CA LEU A 116 6.20 -3.12 11.39
C LEU A 116 6.70 -1.69 11.42
N PHE A 117 6.80 -1.13 12.61
CA PHE A 117 7.29 0.23 12.83
C PHE A 117 8.70 0.22 13.38
N SER A 118 9.50 1.16 12.91
CA SER A 118 10.86 1.41 13.36
C SER A 118 11.04 2.90 13.65
N ARG A 119 11.77 3.22 14.72
CA ARG A 119 11.91 4.57 15.22
C ARG A 119 13.03 5.33 14.51
N VAL A 120 12.77 6.55 14.08
CA VAL A 120 13.70 7.53 13.53
C VAL A 120 13.95 8.57 14.64
N PRO A 121 15.03 8.47 15.42
CA PRO A 121 15.32 9.41 16.50
C PRO A 121 15.62 10.81 15.96
N GLY A 122 15.30 11.84 16.75
CA GLY A 122 15.65 13.23 16.44
C GLY A 122 14.81 13.90 15.35
N CYS A 123 14.00 13.13 14.61
CA CYS A 123 13.06 13.69 13.64
C CYS A 123 11.69 13.97 14.26
N THR A 124 10.91 14.84 13.60
CA THR A 124 9.48 15.08 13.91
C THR A 124 8.63 15.02 12.64
N ILE A 125 7.32 14.78 12.77
CA ILE A 125 6.41 14.79 11.61
C ILE A 125 6.10 16.24 11.26
N ARG A 126 6.53 16.70 10.09
CA ARG A 126 6.19 18.03 9.57
C ARG A 126 4.79 18.07 8.97
N ARG A 127 4.43 17.03 8.21
CA ARG A 127 3.15 16.93 7.51
C ARG A 127 2.83 15.47 7.23
N SER A 128 1.57 15.09 7.40
CA SER A 128 1.07 13.79 6.95
C SER A 128 -0.07 13.96 5.94
N VAL A 129 -0.15 13.04 4.99
CA VAL A 129 -1.23 12.96 4.01
C VAL A 129 -1.60 11.51 3.78
N TRP A 130 -2.88 11.21 3.91
CA TRP A 130 -3.45 9.96 3.43
C TRP A 130 -3.66 10.02 1.93
N ASP A 131 -3.29 8.96 1.22
CA ASP A 131 -3.68 8.82 -0.18
C ASP A 131 -5.16 8.45 -0.27
N HIS A 132 -5.95 9.43 -0.69
CA HIS A 132 -7.41 9.31 -0.82
C HIS A 132 -7.83 8.88 -2.23
N ASN A 133 -6.88 8.70 -3.16
CA ASN A 133 -7.22 8.43 -4.55
C ASN A 133 -6.17 7.49 -5.17
N PRO A 134 -6.57 6.33 -5.74
CA PRO A 134 -5.72 5.63 -6.70
C PRO A 134 -5.50 6.59 -7.87
N ARG A 135 -4.37 7.28 -7.87
CA ARG A 135 -4.03 8.17 -8.98
C ARG A 135 -4.06 7.31 -10.24
N THR A 136 -4.89 7.73 -11.19
CA THR A 136 -4.83 7.38 -12.60
C THR A 136 -3.37 7.42 -13.05
N ALA A 137 -2.69 6.28 -13.06
CA ALA A 137 -1.33 6.12 -13.54
C ALA A 137 -1.23 6.26 -15.08
N CYS A 138 -2.20 6.92 -15.71
CA CYS A 138 -2.34 7.04 -17.16
C CYS A 138 -2.80 8.46 -17.52
N GLN A 139 -1.96 9.46 -17.26
CA GLN A 139 -2.04 10.81 -17.82
C GLN A 139 -0.69 11.49 -17.62
N ARG A 140 0.35 10.99 -18.29
CA ARG A 140 1.60 11.76 -18.47
C ARG A 140 2.34 11.45 -19.78
N LEU A 141 1.63 10.87 -20.75
CA LEU A 141 2.12 10.71 -22.12
C LEU A 141 0.98 11.08 -23.07
N VAL A 142 0.73 12.38 -23.28
CA VAL A 142 0.19 12.95 -24.54
C VAL A 142 0.22 14.48 -24.41
N ASP A 143 1.41 15.06 -24.39
CA ASP A 143 1.59 16.46 -24.78
C ASP A 143 2.74 16.51 -25.79
N ALA A 144 2.45 16.03 -27.00
CA ALA A 144 3.17 16.38 -28.20
C ALA A 144 2.27 16.09 -29.42
N SER A 145 2.17 17.09 -30.30
CA SER A 145 1.55 17.10 -31.63
C SER A 145 0.04 17.38 -31.72
N SER A 146 -0.23 18.68 -31.79
CA SER A 146 -1.30 19.31 -32.56
C SER A 146 -1.28 18.94 -34.05
N SER A 147 -2.39 18.45 -34.59
CA SER A 147 -3.01 18.96 -35.84
C SER A 147 -4.19 18.11 -36.33
N SER A 148 -5.31 18.80 -36.63
CA SER A 148 -6.25 18.59 -37.75
C SER A 148 -7.17 17.34 -37.81
N SER A 149 -8.46 17.63 -37.58
CA SER A 149 -9.60 17.48 -38.52
C SER A 149 -10.16 16.10 -38.93
N THR A 150 -11.43 15.90 -38.54
CA THR A 150 -12.61 15.38 -39.30
C THR A 150 -12.74 13.91 -39.74
N SER A 151 -13.96 13.41 -39.46
CA SER A 151 -14.80 12.43 -40.20
C SER A 151 -14.48 10.92 -40.23
N SER A 152 -15.43 10.16 -39.65
CA SER A 152 -16.24 9.11 -40.28
C SER A 152 -15.67 7.71 -40.60
N THR A 153 -16.55 6.74 -40.29
CA THR A 153 -16.79 5.41 -40.87
C THR A 153 -15.89 4.22 -40.52
N ASP A 154 -16.60 3.16 -40.11
CA ASP A 154 -16.38 1.72 -40.19
C ASP A 154 -15.09 1.21 -40.85
N LEU A 155 -14.55 0.12 -40.27
CA LEU A 155 -14.31 -1.13 -41.00
C LEU A 155 -13.82 -2.24 -40.04
N THR A 156 -14.62 -3.30 -40.01
CA THR A 156 -14.32 -4.62 -39.47
C THR A 156 -13.05 -5.23 -40.06
N ARG A 157 -12.18 -5.83 -39.23
CA ARG A 157 -11.36 -6.96 -39.67
C ARG A 157 -11.02 -7.91 -38.52
N LYS A 158 -11.65 -9.09 -38.57
CA LYS A 158 -11.35 -10.29 -37.81
C LYS A 158 -9.91 -10.74 -38.08
N VAL A 159 -9.20 -11.13 -37.02
CA VAL A 159 -8.13 -12.15 -37.10
C VAL A 159 -8.36 -13.12 -35.94
N GLU A 160 -8.62 -14.37 -36.30
CA GLU A 160 -8.95 -15.49 -35.42
C GLU A 160 -7.71 -16.07 -34.72
N ASP A 161 -7.93 -16.43 -33.45
CA ASP A 161 -7.51 -17.66 -32.77
C ASP A 161 -6.04 -18.11 -32.75
N LYS A 162 -5.37 -17.80 -31.63
CA LYS A 162 -4.70 -18.82 -30.81
C LYS A 162 -4.97 -18.60 -29.32
N LYS A 163 -5.76 -19.52 -28.78
CA LYS A 163 -6.25 -19.64 -27.41
C LYS A 163 -5.20 -20.27 -26.49
N PRO A 164 -5.01 -19.74 -25.27
CA PRO A 164 -4.80 -20.58 -24.09
C PRO A 164 -6.01 -20.42 -23.17
N GLU A 165 -6.88 -21.41 -23.20
CA GLU A 165 -8.08 -21.52 -22.39
C GLU A 165 -7.74 -21.88 -20.94
N ALA A 166 -8.64 -21.49 -20.04
CA ALA A 166 -8.80 -21.93 -18.65
C ALA A 166 -7.91 -21.31 -17.55
N ALA A 167 -6.67 -20.87 -17.81
CA ALA A 167 -5.86 -20.22 -16.74
C ALA A 167 -6.16 -18.71 -16.57
N SER A 168 -6.54 -18.03 -17.64
CA SER A 168 -6.72 -16.56 -17.69
C SER A 168 -8.10 -16.07 -17.24
N LEU A 169 -9.14 -16.91 -17.32
CA LEU A 169 -10.51 -16.53 -16.96
C LEU A 169 -10.73 -16.38 -15.44
N GLN A 170 -9.95 -17.09 -14.61
CA GLN A 170 -10.01 -16.93 -13.16
C GLN A 170 -9.08 -15.81 -12.66
N ALA A 171 -7.92 -15.65 -13.30
CA ALA A 171 -7.02 -14.52 -13.02
C ALA A 171 -7.73 -13.17 -13.22
N GLY A 172 -8.61 -13.06 -14.23
CA GLY A 172 -9.44 -11.88 -14.44
C GLY A 172 -10.57 -11.64 -13.43
N LYS A 173 -10.96 -12.64 -12.60
CA LYS A 173 -12.03 -12.49 -11.60
C LYS A 173 -11.54 -11.82 -10.31
N PHE A 174 -10.32 -12.15 -9.86
CA PHE A 174 -9.78 -11.61 -8.60
C PHE A 174 -9.21 -10.19 -8.76
N ASN A 175 -8.73 -9.82 -9.96
CA ASN A 175 -8.38 -8.43 -10.29
C ASN A 175 -9.58 -7.48 -10.21
N LYS A 176 -10.82 -7.99 -10.24
CA LYS A 176 -12.03 -7.20 -10.03
C LYS A 176 -12.36 -6.98 -8.55
N ILE A 177 -11.72 -7.72 -7.64
CA ILE A 177 -11.99 -7.71 -6.20
C ILE A 177 -10.86 -7.00 -5.44
N VAL A 178 -9.67 -6.87 -6.02
CA VAL A 178 -8.53 -6.19 -5.38
C VAL A 178 -8.06 -5.06 -6.26
N ASP A 179 -7.86 -3.89 -5.66
CA ASP A 179 -7.12 -2.82 -6.29
C ASP A 179 -5.61 -3.09 -6.15
N LEU A 180 -4.97 -3.32 -7.29
CA LEU A 180 -3.54 -3.59 -7.41
C LEU A 180 -2.73 -2.30 -7.64
N THR A 181 -3.39 -1.14 -7.62
CA THR A 181 -2.73 0.16 -7.83
C THR A 181 -1.66 0.37 -6.78
N GLU A 182 -0.43 0.59 -7.24
CA GLU A 182 0.68 0.90 -6.36
C GLU A 182 0.54 2.31 -5.82
N MET A 183 0.48 2.44 -4.49
CA MET A 183 0.51 3.73 -3.83
C MET A 183 1.97 4.02 -3.50
N THR A 184 2.52 5.05 -4.14
CA THR A 184 3.89 5.51 -3.92
C THR A 184 3.92 7.02 -3.86
N LYS A 185 4.79 7.55 -2.98
CA LYS A 185 5.27 8.92 -3.09
C LYS A 185 6.78 8.90 -3.01
N GLY A 186 7.42 9.46 -4.03
CA GLY A 186 8.87 9.39 -4.19
C GLY A 186 9.52 10.77 -4.39
N PRO A 187 10.80 10.79 -4.80
CA PRO A 187 11.54 12.01 -5.17
C PRO A 187 10.81 12.92 -6.16
N GLN A 188 10.01 12.34 -7.05
CA GLN A 188 9.20 13.04 -8.03
C GLN A 188 7.98 13.77 -7.44
N ASP A 189 7.54 13.43 -6.23
CA ASP A 189 6.37 14.04 -5.57
C ASP A 189 6.84 15.11 -4.58
N VAL A 190 6.67 16.38 -4.92
CA VAL A 190 7.09 17.52 -4.08
C VAL A 190 6.64 17.34 -2.62
N PRO A 191 7.54 17.46 -1.62
CA PRO A 191 8.95 17.91 -1.69
C PRO A 191 10.01 16.80 -1.84
N GLY A 192 9.63 15.59 -2.25
CA GLY A 192 10.55 14.55 -2.73
C GLY A 192 11.09 13.56 -1.69
N HIS A 193 10.63 13.60 -0.44
CA HIS A 193 11.14 12.73 0.63
C HIS A 193 10.03 12.22 1.54
N TRP A 194 9.04 11.57 0.93
CA TRP A 194 7.92 10.98 1.65
C TRP A 194 8.27 9.61 2.20
N LEU A 195 7.90 9.38 3.47
CA LEU A 195 8.02 8.07 4.11
C LEU A 195 6.65 7.55 4.51
N VAL A 196 6.48 6.24 4.47
CA VAL A 196 5.26 5.60 4.93
C VAL A 196 5.25 5.58 6.46
N THR A 197 4.24 6.16 7.08
CA THR A 197 4.04 6.19 8.54
C THR A 197 2.75 5.52 8.99
N GLY A 198 2.02 4.92 8.06
CA GLY A 198 0.79 4.19 8.37
C GLY A 198 0.12 3.68 7.11
N ALA A 199 -0.82 2.78 7.28
CA ALA A 199 -1.65 2.27 6.20
C ALA A 199 -2.94 1.67 6.75
N LYS A 200 -3.92 1.47 5.87
CA LYS A 200 -5.16 0.79 6.20
C LYS A 200 -5.72 0.07 4.98
N LEU A 201 -6.43 -1.02 5.22
CA LEU A 201 -7.28 -1.63 4.22
C LEU A 201 -8.62 -0.87 4.15
N GLY A 202 -9.33 -1.00 3.04
CA GLY A 202 -10.67 -0.46 2.86
C GLY A 202 -11.44 -1.26 1.82
N VAL A 203 -12.74 -1.05 1.74
CA VAL A 203 -13.57 -1.60 0.67
C VAL A 203 -14.17 -0.44 -0.15
N ASP A 204 -13.81 -0.35 -1.42
CA ASP A 204 -14.40 0.62 -2.36
C ASP A 204 -15.11 -0.11 -3.50
N LYS A 205 -16.41 0.14 -3.68
CA LYS A 205 -17.26 -0.53 -4.69
C LYS A 205 -17.12 -2.07 -4.69
N GLY A 206 -16.95 -2.66 -3.51
CA GLY A 206 -16.77 -4.11 -3.33
C GLY A 206 -15.35 -4.62 -3.61
N LYS A 207 -14.39 -3.73 -3.85
CA LYS A 207 -12.97 -4.05 -4.02
C LYS A 207 -12.18 -3.73 -2.76
N ILE A 208 -11.23 -4.58 -2.43
CA ILE A 208 -10.24 -4.34 -1.39
C ILE A 208 -9.23 -3.33 -1.92
N VAL A 209 -9.10 -2.22 -1.21
CA VAL A 209 -8.15 -1.15 -1.50
C VAL A 209 -7.16 -1.02 -0.35
N LEU A 210 -5.93 -0.63 -0.67
CA LEU A 210 -4.93 -0.23 0.31
C LEU A 210 -4.77 1.28 0.27
N ARG A 211 -4.90 1.92 1.43
CA ARG A 211 -4.61 3.35 1.59
C ARG A 211 -3.38 3.49 2.44
N VAL A 212 -2.48 4.37 2.02
CA VAL A 212 -1.18 4.57 2.67
C VAL A 212 -1.10 6.01 3.19
N LYS A 213 -0.55 6.16 4.39
CA LYS A 213 -0.25 7.46 4.99
C LYS A 213 1.22 7.77 4.75
N TYR A 214 1.45 8.88 4.09
CA TYR A 214 2.78 9.42 3.84
C TYR A 214 3.03 10.59 4.75
N SER A 215 4.23 10.66 5.31
CA SER A 215 4.67 11.79 6.11
C SER A 215 5.98 12.36 5.61
N LEU A 216 6.10 13.67 5.76
CA LEU A 216 7.36 14.40 5.65
C LEU A 216 7.94 14.55 7.04
N LEU A 217 9.22 14.23 7.16
CA LEU A 217 9.96 14.40 8.39
C LEU A 217 10.65 15.76 8.39
N ASN A 218 10.74 16.37 9.56
CA ASN A 218 11.74 17.38 9.86
C ASN A 218 12.94 16.65 10.48
N TYR A 219 14.13 16.84 9.89
CA TYR A 219 15.37 16.17 10.29
C TYR A 219 16.16 17.04 11.26
#